data_AF-A0AAQ3U4X8-F1
#
_entry.id   AF-A0AAQ3U4X8-F1
#
_cell.length_a   1.000
_cell.length_b   1.000
_cell.length_c   1.000
_cell.angle_alpha   90.00
_cell.angle_beta   90.00
_cell.angle_gamma   90.00
#
_symmetry.space_group_name_H-M   'P 1'
#
loop_
_entity.id
_entity.type
_entity.pdbx_description
1 polymer ?
#
loop_
_entity_poly.entity_id
_entity_poly.type
_entity_poly.pdbx_seq_one_letter_code
_entity_poly.pdbx_strand_id
1 'polypeptide(L)'
;MDAEDWLRAVEQKLDVAQCNDQEKVLYGPHQLRGDAQQWWESYRLAHNNPNTITWQEFTERFKAHHVPAGVMALKKEEFLALTQGAMSVSEYRDKFLQLSRYCSEEVNTDPKKQYRFLKGLIDPLRYHLMNHTFPN
;
A
#
# COMPACT_ATOMS: atom_id res chain seq x y z
N MET A 1 -9.10 8.05 5.98
CA MET A 1 -7.89 7.20 6.00
C MET A 1 -8.36 5.83 5.57
N ASP A 2 -7.88 5.33 4.44
CA ASP A 2 -8.30 4.03 3.91
C ASP A 2 -7.74 2.90 4.80
N ALA A 3 -8.39 1.73 4.80
CA ALA A 3 -7.99 0.61 5.65
C ALA A 3 -6.52 0.18 5.43
N GLU A 4 -6.02 0.26 4.19
CA GLU A 4 -4.63 -0.01 3.87
C GLU A 4 -3.67 1.06 4.42
N ASP A 5 -4.06 2.33 4.38
CA ASP A 5 -3.28 3.44 4.94
C ASP A 5 -3.21 3.35 6.47
N TRP A 6 -4.33 2.94 7.10
CA TRP A 6 -4.37 2.66 8.54
C TRP A 6 -3.43 1.52 8.90
N LEU A 7 -3.51 0.38 8.17
CA LEU A 7 -2.71 -0.79 8.48
C LEU A 7 -1.21 -0.47 8.42
N ARG A 8 -0.78 0.25 7.37
CA ARG A 8 0.61 0.67 7.22
C ARG A 8 1.07 1.60 8.34
N ALA A 9 0.23 2.56 8.74
CA ALA A 9 0.55 3.48 9.83
C ALA A 9 0.69 2.73 11.16
N VAL A 10 -0.08 1.66 11.37
CA VAL A 10 0.05 0.79 12.55
C VAL A 10 1.30 -0.07 12.46
N GLU A 11 1.58 -0.71 11.32
CA GLU A 11 2.80 -1.50 11.09
C GLU A 11 4.05 -0.67 11.37
N GLN A 12 4.13 0.55 10.83
CA GLN A 12 5.26 1.44 11.05
C GLN A 12 5.47 1.76 12.53
N LYS A 13 4.39 2.02 13.28
CA LYS A 13 4.49 2.27 14.73
C LYS A 13 4.98 1.06 15.50
N LEU A 14 4.48 -0.13 15.15
CA LEU A 14 4.86 -1.38 15.81
C LEU A 14 6.30 -1.78 15.49
N ASP A 15 6.77 -1.52 14.26
CA ASP A 15 8.16 -1.75 13.85
C ASP A 15 9.11 -0.80 14.57
N VAL A 16 8.76 0.48 14.72
CA VAL A 16 9.53 1.46 15.52
C VAL A 16 9.61 1.03 16.98
N ALA A 17 8.54 0.45 17.52
CA ALA A 17 8.51 -0.09 18.88
C ALA A 17 9.24 -1.45 19.01
N GLN A 18 9.75 -2.02 17.91
CA GLN A 18 10.41 -3.33 17.83
C GLN A 18 9.54 -4.48 18.36
N CYS A 19 8.22 -4.37 18.16
CA CYS A 19 7.29 -5.42 18.58
C CYS A 19 7.53 -6.71 17.80
N ASN A 20 7.55 -7.84 18.51
CA ASN A 20 7.52 -9.16 17.89
C ASN A 20 6.13 -9.50 17.32
N ASP A 21 6.01 -10.56 16.53
CA ASP A 21 4.75 -10.90 15.85
C ASP A 21 3.57 -11.12 16.81
N GLN A 22 3.81 -11.68 18.00
CA GLN A 22 2.75 -11.87 19.00
C GLN A 22 2.31 -10.52 19.59
N GLU A 23 3.26 -9.64 19.89
CA GLU A 23 2.99 -8.29 20.36
C GLU A 23 2.26 -7.46 19.29
N LYS A 24 2.58 -7.64 18.02
CA LYS A 24 1.88 -6.96 16.92
C LYS A 24 0.39 -7.34 16.89
N VAL A 25 0.06 -8.63 17.01
CA VAL A 25 -1.33 -9.12 17.07
C VAL A 25 -2.03 -8.68 18.36
N LEU A 26 -1.27 -8.52 19.44
CA LEU A 26 -1.82 -7.98 20.67
C LEU A 26 -2.14 -6.49 20.50
N TYR A 27 -1.20 -5.64 20.08
CA TYR A 27 -1.37 -4.18 20.12
C TYR A 27 -2.03 -3.59 18.88
N GLY A 28 -1.80 -4.16 17.70
CA GLY A 28 -2.30 -3.61 16.44
C GLY A 28 -3.82 -3.54 16.39
N PRO A 29 -4.54 -4.65 16.59
CA PRO A 29 -6.00 -4.66 16.53
C PRO A 29 -6.67 -3.85 17.64
N HIS A 30 -6.00 -3.58 18.77
CA HIS A 30 -6.54 -2.68 19.82
C HIS A 30 -6.64 -1.22 19.36
N GLN A 31 -6.00 -0.84 18.26
CA GLN A 31 -6.17 0.48 17.64
C GLN A 31 -7.41 0.55 16.74
N LEU A 32 -8.08 -0.57 16.45
CA LEU A 32 -9.33 -0.60 15.71
C LEU A 32 -10.45 0.05 16.52
N ARG A 33 -11.46 0.58 15.84
CA ARG A 33 -12.64 1.19 16.44
C ARG A 33 -13.88 0.83 15.64
N GLY A 34 -15.04 0.82 16.31
CA GLY A 34 -16.34 0.59 15.67
C GLY A 34 -16.42 -0.78 15.00
N ASP A 35 -16.93 -0.81 13.77
CA ASP A 35 -17.21 -2.05 13.03
C ASP A 35 -15.96 -2.91 12.82
N ALA A 36 -14.80 -2.30 12.62
CA ALA A 36 -13.55 -3.04 12.43
C ALA A 36 -13.07 -3.72 13.72
N GLN A 37 -13.34 -3.11 14.89
CA GLN A 37 -13.06 -3.75 16.18
C GLN A 37 -14.01 -4.94 16.39
N GLN A 38 -15.30 -4.77 16.12
CA GLN A 38 -16.30 -5.85 16.25
C GLN A 38 -16.00 -7.02 15.31
N TRP A 39 -15.55 -6.75 14.09
CA TRP A 39 -15.08 -7.76 13.16
C TRP A 39 -13.91 -8.56 13.75
N TRP A 40 -12.91 -7.89 14.31
CA TRP A 40 -11.74 -8.55 14.89
C TRP A 40 -12.10 -9.42 16.11
N GLU A 41 -12.96 -8.91 17.00
CA GLU A 41 -13.46 -9.66 18.15
C GLU A 41 -14.21 -10.91 17.71
N SER A 42 -15.08 -10.78 16.70
CA SER A 42 -15.82 -11.91 16.12
C SER A 42 -14.88 -12.93 15.46
N TYR A 43 -13.86 -12.48 14.73
CA TYR A 43 -12.86 -13.34 14.12
C TYR A 43 -12.10 -14.15 15.17
N ARG A 44 -11.64 -13.50 16.25
CA ARG A 44 -10.95 -14.18 17.35
C ARG A 44 -11.83 -15.22 18.03
N LEU A 45 -13.12 -14.92 18.28
CA LEU A 45 -14.04 -15.86 18.92
C LEU A 45 -14.34 -17.09 18.05
N ALA A 46 -14.37 -16.91 16.72
CA ALA A 46 -14.59 -18.00 15.77
C ALA A 46 -13.31 -18.81 15.48
N HIS A 47 -12.13 -18.33 15.87
CA HIS A 47 -10.86 -18.99 15.58
C HIS A 47 -10.60 -20.16 16.54
N ASN A 48 -10.27 -21.34 16.00
CA ASN A 48 -10.04 -22.56 16.80
C ASN A 48 -8.92 -22.41 17.85
N ASN A 49 -7.92 -21.59 17.56
CA ASN A 49 -6.85 -21.26 18.51
C ASN A 49 -6.50 -19.77 18.41
N PRO A 50 -7.14 -18.89 19.18
CA PRO A 50 -6.95 -17.44 19.03
C PRO A 50 -5.53 -16.96 19.38
N ASN A 51 -4.77 -17.75 20.13
CA ASN A 51 -3.41 -17.41 20.56
C ASN A 51 -2.35 -17.74 19.50
N THR A 52 -2.71 -18.46 18.43
CA THR A 52 -1.80 -18.78 17.33
C THR A 52 -1.96 -17.86 16.13
N ILE A 53 -2.89 -16.90 16.19
CA ILE A 53 -3.08 -15.95 15.10
C ILE A 53 -1.80 -15.13 14.96
N THR A 54 -1.20 -15.15 13.77
CA THR A 54 0.03 -14.40 13.47
C THR A 54 -0.32 -13.00 12.96
N TRP A 55 0.67 -12.09 12.97
CA TRP A 55 0.49 -10.77 12.38
C TRP A 55 0.12 -10.88 10.90
N GLN A 56 0.80 -11.78 10.18
CA GLN A 56 0.49 -12.07 8.78
C GLN A 56 -0.99 -12.45 8.59
N GLU A 57 -1.50 -13.40 9.37
CA GLU A 57 -2.89 -13.82 9.25
C GLU A 57 -3.87 -12.66 9.54
N PHE A 58 -3.62 -11.88 10.60
CA PHE A 58 -4.41 -10.69 10.89
C PHE A 58 -4.44 -9.73 9.69
N THR A 59 -3.28 -9.40 9.13
CA THR A 59 -3.20 -8.43 8.02
C THR A 59 -3.88 -8.93 6.75
N GLU A 60 -3.75 -10.21 6.41
CA GLU A 60 -4.42 -10.82 5.26
C GLU A 60 -5.94 -10.78 5.43
N ARG A 61 -6.44 -11.17 6.60
CA ARG A 61 -7.88 -11.17 6.91
C ARG A 61 -8.46 -9.76 6.98
N PHE A 62 -7.72 -8.83 7.58
CA PHE A 62 -8.10 -7.43 7.68
C PHE A 62 -8.21 -6.81 6.29
N LYS A 63 -7.22 -7.03 5.42
CA LYS A 63 -7.27 -6.59 4.02
C LYS A 63 -8.44 -7.21 3.28
N ALA A 64 -8.65 -8.52 3.39
CA ALA A 64 -9.74 -9.20 2.72
C ALA A 64 -11.13 -8.66 3.13
N HIS A 65 -11.30 -8.26 4.39
CA HIS A 65 -12.58 -7.76 4.89
C HIS A 65 -12.79 -6.26 4.67
N HIS A 66 -11.75 -5.44 4.85
CA HIS A 66 -11.84 -3.98 4.86
C HIS A 66 -11.27 -3.28 3.63
N VAL A 67 -10.54 -4.01 2.78
CA VAL A 67 -10.01 -3.50 1.50
C VAL A 67 -10.68 -4.28 0.37
N PRO A 68 -11.85 -3.82 -0.14
CA PRO A 68 -12.55 -4.53 -1.20
C PRO A 68 -11.65 -4.74 -2.42
N ALA A 69 -11.60 -5.95 -2.96
CA ALA A 69 -10.79 -6.27 -4.14
C ALA A 69 -11.10 -5.35 -5.33
N GLY A 70 -12.36 -4.90 -5.47
CA GLY A 70 -12.75 -3.92 -6.49
C GLY A 70 -12.09 -2.54 -6.29
N VAL A 71 -11.89 -2.08 -5.06
CA VAL A 71 -11.18 -0.82 -4.78
C VAL A 71 -9.70 -0.95 -5.15
N MET A 72 -9.07 -2.10 -4.85
CA MET A 72 -7.69 -2.38 -5.27
C MET A 72 -7.56 -2.43 -6.80
N ALA A 73 -8.50 -3.06 -7.48
CA ALA A 73 -8.54 -3.10 -8.95
C ALA A 73 -8.66 -1.70 -9.54
N LEU A 74 -9.57 -0.87 -9.01
CA LEU A 74 -9.71 0.53 -9.44
C LEU A 74 -8.45 1.35 -9.18
N LYS A 75 -7.79 1.17 -8.02
CA LYS A 75 -6.51 1.83 -7.74
C LYS A 75 -5.39 1.37 -8.68
N LYS A 76 -5.41 0.10 -9.08
CA LYS A 76 -4.49 -0.44 -10.09
C LYS A 76 -4.73 0.16 -11.47
N GLU A 77 -5.99 0.25 -11.90
CA GLU A 77 -6.35 0.91 -13.15
C GLU A 77 -5.96 2.39 -13.14
N GLU A 78 -6.26 3.10 -12.04
CA GLU A 78 -5.88 4.50 -11.85
C GLU A 78 -4.36 4.70 -11.96
N PHE A 79 -3.56 3.80 -11.36
CA PHE A 79 -2.11 3.83 -11.47
C PHE A 79 -1.61 3.55 -12.88
N LEU A 80 -2.17 2.53 -13.56
CA LEU A 80 -1.74 2.14 -14.89
C LEU A 80 -2.10 3.18 -15.97
N ALA A 81 -3.18 3.94 -15.75
CA ALA A 81 -3.62 5.02 -16.60
C ALA A 81 -2.99 6.39 -16.24
N LEU A 82 -2.17 6.46 -15.17
CA LEU A 82 -1.61 7.71 -14.69
C LEU A 82 -0.65 8.33 -15.71
N THR A 83 -1.03 9.49 -16.23
CA THR A 83 -0.18 10.37 -17.03
C THR A 83 0.04 11.71 -16.33
N GLN A 84 1.12 12.40 -16.68
CA GLN A 84 1.41 13.73 -16.15
C GLN A 84 0.31 14.73 -16.56
N GLY A 85 -0.15 14.68 -17.81
CA GLY A 85 -1.19 15.58 -18.31
C GLY A 85 -0.81 17.04 -18.09
N ALA A 86 -1.69 17.80 -17.41
CA ALA A 86 -1.45 19.20 -17.05
C ALA A 86 -0.73 19.38 -15.69
N MET A 87 -0.39 18.31 -14.99
CA MET A 87 0.31 18.39 -13.69
C MET A 87 1.77 18.81 -13.88
N SER A 88 2.31 19.52 -12.91
CA SER A 88 3.75 19.66 -12.77
C SER A 88 4.41 18.29 -12.54
N VAL A 89 5.71 18.19 -12.80
CA VAL A 89 6.47 16.95 -12.57
C VAL A 89 6.43 16.54 -11.09
N SER A 90 6.42 17.50 -10.17
CA SER A 90 6.33 17.22 -8.74
C SER A 90 4.97 16.65 -8.36
N GLU A 91 3.88 17.25 -8.83
CA GLU A 91 2.52 16.74 -8.57
C GLU A 91 2.32 15.34 -9.17
N TYR A 92 2.82 15.13 -10.39
CA TYR A 92 2.81 13.81 -11.03
C TYR A 92 3.60 12.79 -10.19
N ARG A 93 4.80 13.14 -9.72
CA ARG A 93 5.61 12.29 -8.84
C ARG A 93 4.88 11.94 -7.55
N ASP A 94 4.29 12.91 -6.88
CA ASP A 94 3.63 12.68 -5.61
C ASP A 94 2.41 11.77 -5.79
N LYS A 95 1.64 11.97 -6.86
CA LYS A 95 0.52 11.08 -7.24
C LYS A 95 1.00 9.69 -7.66
N PHE A 96 2.12 9.59 -8.38
CA PHE A 96 2.74 8.32 -8.74
C PHE A 96 3.16 7.53 -7.49
N LEU A 97 3.84 8.17 -6.54
CA LEU A 97 4.24 7.54 -5.28
C LEU A 97 3.03 7.08 -4.48
N GLN A 98 1.99 7.92 -4.39
CA GLN A 98 0.75 7.58 -3.71
C GLN A 98 0.06 6.37 -4.35
N LEU A 99 -0.04 6.29 -5.67
CA LEU A 99 -0.76 5.19 -6.33
C LEU A 99 0.08 3.92 -6.45
N SER A 100 1.40 4.04 -6.60
CA SER A 100 2.33 2.91 -6.68
C SER A 100 2.26 1.98 -5.47
N ARG A 101 1.82 2.51 -4.32
CA ARG A 101 1.66 1.77 -3.08
C ARG A 101 0.63 0.66 -3.15
N TYR A 102 -0.37 0.78 -4.03
CA TYR A 102 -1.41 -0.22 -4.26
C TYR A 102 -1.01 -1.24 -5.35
N CYS A 103 0.12 -1.01 -6.02
CA CYS A 103 0.56 -1.74 -7.22
C CYS A 103 2.02 -2.17 -7.09
N SER A 104 2.40 -2.74 -5.95
CA SER A 104 3.79 -3.11 -5.68
C SER A 104 4.41 -3.97 -6.78
N GLU A 105 3.68 -4.91 -7.37
CA GLU A 105 4.14 -5.76 -8.48
C GLU A 105 4.59 -4.98 -9.74
N GLU A 106 3.99 -3.82 -9.98
CA GLU A 106 4.27 -2.95 -11.13
C GLU A 106 5.51 -2.06 -10.93
N VAL A 107 5.96 -1.90 -9.68
CA VAL A 107 7.07 -1.01 -9.30
C VAL A 107 8.08 -1.67 -8.35
N ASN A 108 8.06 -3.00 -8.21
CA ASN A 108 8.88 -3.73 -7.25
C ASN A 108 10.39 -3.74 -7.59
N THR A 109 10.77 -3.22 -8.75
CA THR A 109 12.17 -3.02 -9.13
C THR A 109 12.37 -1.61 -9.66
N ASP A 110 13.55 -1.04 -9.43
CA ASP A 110 13.91 0.28 -9.94
C ASP A 110 13.71 0.41 -11.47
N PRO A 111 14.10 -0.58 -12.31
CA PRO A 111 13.81 -0.54 -13.74
C PRO A 111 12.32 -0.46 -14.07
N LYS A 112 11.47 -1.24 -13.39
CA LYS A 112 10.01 -1.19 -13.61
C LYS A 112 9.44 0.16 -13.18
N LYS A 113 9.89 0.67 -12.03
CA LYS A 113 9.48 1.96 -11.49
C LYS A 113 9.85 3.10 -12.43
N GLN A 114 11.10 3.14 -12.90
CA GLN A 114 11.58 4.12 -13.88
C GLN A 114 10.80 4.02 -15.19
N TYR A 115 10.62 2.81 -15.72
CA TYR A 115 9.86 2.59 -16.95
C TYR A 115 8.42 3.12 -16.83
N ARG A 116 7.72 2.80 -15.74
CA ARG A 116 6.35 3.26 -15.49
C ARG A 116 6.27 4.77 -15.34
N PHE A 117 7.20 5.38 -14.60
CA PHE A 117 7.26 6.82 -14.40
C PHE A 117 7.52 7.56 -15.72
N LEU A 118 8.50 7.10 -16.51
CA LEU A 118 8.83 7.67 -17.83
C LEU A 118 7.68 7.50 -18.84
N LYS A 119 6.94 6.39 -18.78
CA LYS A 119 5.82 6.14 -19.69
C LYS A 119 4.67 7.14 -19.49
N GLY A 120 4.46 7.65 -18.28
CA GLY A 120 3.39 8.61 -17.99
C GLY A 120 3.81 10.08 -18.11
N LEU A 121 5.10 10.40 -18.19
CA LEU A 121 5.59 11.77 -18.43
C LEU A 121 5.21 12.29 -19.82
N ILE A 122 5.05 13.62 -19.95
CA ILE A 122 4.80 14.24 -21.26
C ILE A 122 6.00 14.04 -22.21
N ASP A 123 5.70 13.93 -23.50
CA ASP A 123 6.69 13.58 -24.53
C ASP A 123 7.95 14.47 -24.51
N PRO A 124 7.88 15.82 -24.42
CA PRO A 124 9.09 16.64 -24.44
C PRO A 124 10.06 16.33 -23.29
N LEU A 125 9.55 16.10 -22.08
CA LEU A 125 10.36 15.74 -20.91
C LEU A 125 10.87 14.30 -21.00
N ARG A 126 10.03 13.39 -21.52
CA ARG A 126 10.39 12.00 -21.75
C ARG A 126 11.54 11.87 -22.76
N TYR A 127 11.49 12.59 -23.88
CA TYR A 127 12.57 12.62 -24.87
C TYR A 127 13.87 13.17 -24.30
N HIS A 128 13.80 14.22 -23.48
CA HIS A 128 15.00 14.80 -22.86
C HIS A 128 15.64 13.83 -21.86
N LEU A 129 14.84 13.20 -21.00
CA LEU A 129 15.33 12.25 -19.99
C LEU A 129 15.82 10.93 -20.60
N MET A 130 15.23 10.46 -21.71
CA MET A 130 15.69 9.26 -22.42
C MET A 130 17.05 9.46 -23.12
N ASN A 131 17.39 10.71 -23.46
CA ASN A 131 18.66 11.05 -24.10
C ASN A 131 19.78 11.36 -23.10
N HIS A 132 19.48 11.39 -21.80
CA HIS A 132 20.44 11.61 -20.73
C HIS A 132 20.60 10.34 -19.88
N THR A 133 21.78 9.73 -19.94
CA THR A 133 22.15 8.66 -19.01
C THR A 133 22.49 9.28 -17.65
N PHE A 134 21.68 9.00 -16.64
CA PHE A 134 22.02 9.36 -15.27
C PHE A 134 22.97 8.29 -14.71
N PRO A 135 24.19 8.65 -14.27
CA PRO A 135 25.04 7.70 -13.57
C PRO A 135 24.37 7.30 -12.25
N ASN A 136 24.47 6.00 -11.91
CA ASN A 136 24.02 5.44 -10.64
C ASN A 136 24.79 6.03 -9.45
#